data_AF-A0A3N1A6F9-F1
#
_entry.id   AF-A0A3N1A6F9-F1
#
_cell.length_a   1.000
_cell.length_b   1.000
_cell.length_c   1.000
_cell.angle_alpha   90.00
_cell.angle_beta   90.00
_cell.angle_gamma   90.00
#
_symmetry.space_group_name_H-M   'P 1'
#
loop_
_entity.id
_entity.type
_entity.pdbx_description
1 polymer ?
#
loop_
_entity_poly.entity_id
_entity_poly.type
_entity_poly.pdbx_seq_one_letter_code
_entity_poly.pdbx_strand_id
1 'polypeptide(L)'
;MGAPAVSDRPPYLVERNPGYFEYQLPISVKLVVDHHGRVPLLKNERDEWELPGGKLEVGESPEQGACREVAEELTYTDEHGKLGVFGYDEVPDLHMPAPYKATIARWRDLVRSSTLDVSP
;
A
#
# COMPACT_ATOMS: atom_id res chain seq x y z
N MET A 1 -8.57 35.24 -20.66
CA MET A 1 -8.46 34.55 -19.35
C MET A 1 -8.13 33.10 -19.64
N GLY A 2 -6.86 32.71 -19.47
CA GLY A 2 -6.42 31.32 -19.67
C GLY A 2 -6.57 30.53 -18.36
N ALA A 3 -7.00 29.28 -18.46
CA ALA A 3 -7.07 28.38 -17.32
C ALA A 3 -5.67 28.26 -16.66
N PRO A 4 -5.56 28.17 -15.32
CA PRO A 4 -4.27 27.98 -14.68
C PRO A 4 -3.68 26.64 -15.14
N ALA A 5 -2.39 26.66 -15.49
CA ALA A 5 -1.64 25.45 -15.80
C ALA A 5 -1.75 24.49 -14.62
N VAL A 6 -2.33 23.30 -14.86
CA VAL A 6 -2.28 22.20 -13.90
C VAL A 6 -0.81 21.87 -13.74
N SER A 7 -0.28 22.05 -12.54
CA SER A 7 1.10 21.72 -12.24
C SER A 7 1.30 20.21 -12.42
N ASP A 8 2.36 19.81 -13.12
CA ASP A 8 2.82 18.40 -13.18
C ASP A 8 3.25 17.86 -11.79
N ARG A 9 3.22 18.69 -10.75
CA ARG A 9 3.61 18.32 -9.40
C ARG A 9 2.41 17.75 -8.64
N PRO A 10 2.58 16.63 -7.92
CA PRO A 10 1.52 16.08 -7.11
C PRO A 10 1.00 17.12 -6.11
N PRO A 11 -0.32 17.19 -5.85
CA PRO A 11 -0.95 18.26 -5.08
C PRO A 11 -0.48 18.32 -3.60
N TYR A 12 0.29 17.33 -3.18
CA TYR A 12 0.77 17.15 -1.83
C TYR A 12 2.23 17.55 -1.62
N LEU A 13 3.01 17.84 -2.67
CA LEU A 13 4.41 18.24 -2.58
C LEU A 13 4.55 19.77 -2.69
N VAL A 14 5.15 20.41 -1.68
CA VAL A 14 5.27 21.87 -1.63
C VAL A 14 6.69 22.33 -1.36
N GLU A 15 7.13 23.29 -2.18
CA GLU A 15 8.41 23.98 -2.04
C GLU A 15 8.30 25.05 -0.95
N ARG A 16 9.01 24.87 0.18
CA ARG A 16 9.01 25.84 1.30
C ARG A 16 10.12 26.87 1.16
N ASN A 17 11.25 26.48 0.57
CA ASN A 17 12.38 27.33 0.21
C ASN A 17 12.89 26.90 -1.18
N PRO A 18 13.62 27.75 -1.93
CA PRO A 18 14.16 27.37 -3.24
C PRO A 18 14.95 26.05 -3.17
N GLY A 19 14.44 25.00 -3.82
CA GLY A 19 15.05 23.66 -3.84
C GLY A 19 14.77 22.78 -2.61
N TYR A 20 13.94 23.21 -1.66
CA TYR A 20 13.56 22.44 -0.47
C TYR A 20 12.06 22.11 -0.49
N PHE A 21 11.75 20.82 -0.54
CA PHE A 21 10.41 20.29 -0.71
C PHE A 21 9.95 19.50 0.51
N GLU A 22 8.69 19.68 0.89
CA GLU A 22 8.03 18.93 1.96
C GLU A 22 6.65 18.46 1.50
N TYR A 23 6.16 17.35 2.06
CA TYR A 23 4.77 16.97 1.91
C TYR A 23 3.87 17.79 2.85
N GLN A 24 2.79 18.37 2.31
CA GLN A 24 1.84 19.17 3.11
C GLN A 24 1.10 18.35 4.17
N LEU A 25 0.95 17.04 3.95
CA LEU A 25 0.39 16.06 4.88
C LEU A 25 1.21 14.78 4.76
N PRO A 26 1.40 14.01 5.84
CA PRO A 26 2.03 12.70 5.73
C PRO A 26 1.15 11.80 4.85
N ILE A 27 1.68 11.39 3.71
CA ILE A 27 1.05 10.42 2.81
C ILE A 27 1.72 9.07 3.03
N SER A 28 0.89 8.04 3.18
CA SER A 28 1.35 6.67 3.23
C SER A 28 0.70 5.87 2.10
N VAL A 29 1.49 4.98 1.52
CA VAL A 29 1.01 3.95 0.60
C VAL A 29 0.75 2.67 1.40
N LYS A 30 -0.31 1.95 1.05
CA LYS A 30 -0.65 0.64 1.62
C LYS A 30 -0.91 -0.33 0.48
N LEU A 31 -0.42 -1.56 0.64
CA LEU A 31 -0.30 -2.54 -0.43
C LEU A 31 -1.20 -3.73 -0.16
N VAL A 32 -1.94 -4.18 -1.19
CA VAL A 32 -2.55 -5.51 -1.19
C VAL A 32 -1.80 -6.35 -2.22
N VAL A 33 -1.11 -7.38 -1.74
CA VAL A 33 -0.35 -8.30 -2.57
C VAL A 33 -1.09 -9.63 -2.63
N ASP A 34 -1.41 -10.09 -3.84
CA ASP A 34 -1.88 -11.47 -4.04
C ASP A 34 -0.68 -12.38 -4.27
N HIS A 35 -0.50 -13.33 -3.37
CA HIS A 35 0.46 -14.42 -3.50
C HIS A 35 -0.29 -15.75 -3.52
N HIS A 36 -0.69 -16.19 -4.71
CA HIS A 36 -1.40 -17.46 -4.93
C HIS A 36 -2.70 -17.56 -4.12
N GLY A 37 -3.51 -16.50 -4.13
CA GLY A 37 -4.77 -16.45 -3.39
C GLY A 37 -4.61 -16.20 -1.89
N ARG A 38 -3.41 -15.82 -1.46
CA ARG A 38 -3.11 -15.43 -0.08
C ARG A 38 -2.55 -14.03 -0.02
N VAL A 39 -2.78 -13.35 1.10
CA VAL A 39 -2.34 -11.99 1.36
C VAL A 39 -1.30 -11.98 2.49
N PRO A 40 -0.08 -11.49 2.24
CA PRO A 40 0.88 -11.23 3.29
C PRO A 40 0.47 -9.99 4.09
N LEU A 41 0.52 -10.08 5.41
CA LEU A 41 0.21 -9.01 6.36
C LEU A 41 1.30 -8.93 7.44
N LEU A 42 1.47 -7.73 7.99
CA LEU A 42 2.41 -7.47 9.07
C LEU A 42 1.66 -7.38 10.39
N LYS A 43 2.29 -7.83 11.49
CA LYS A 43 1.75 -7.65 12.83
C LYS A 43 2.45 -6.50 13.53
N ASN A 44 1.69 -5.49 13.93
CA ASN A 44 2.24 -4.33 14.64
C ASN A 44 2.37 -4.58 16.15
N GLU A 45 2.96 -3.62 16.86
CA GLU A 45 3.21 -3.68 18.30
C GLU A 45 1.94 -3.80 19.16
N ARG A 46 0.76 -3.49 18.60
CA ARG A 46 -0.54 -3.60 19.28
C ARG A 46 -1.23 -4.95 19.07
N ASP A 47 -0.49 -5.92 18.53
CA ASP A 47 -1.01 -7.24 18.16
C ASP A 47 -2.15 -7.18 17.13
N GLU A 48 -2.15 -6.15 16.29
CA GLU A 48 -3.09 -5.95 15.18
C GLU A 48 -2.39 -6.24 13.84
N TRP A 49 -3.10 -6.90 12.93
CA TRP A 49 -2.64 -7.11 11.56
C TRP A 49 -2.86 -5.86 10.72
N GLU A 50 -1.91 -5.55 9.84
CA GLU A 50 -1.97 -4.39 8.96
C GLU A 50 -1.46 -4.70 7.55
N LEU A 51 -1.85 -3.85 6.60
CA LEU A 51 -1.32 -3.89 5.25
C LEU A 51 0.14 -3.41 5.25
N PRO A 52 1.03 -4.06 4.48
CA PRO A 52 2.36 -3.54 4.20
C PRO A 52 2.30 -2.14 3.61
N GLY A 53 3.35 -1.36 3.86
CA GLY A 53 3.54 -0.03 3.33
C GLY A 53 3.77 1.02 4.41
N GLY A 54 4.33 2.15 3.99
CA GLY A 54 4.77 3.20 4.88
C GLY A 54 4.60 4.58 4.27
N LYS A 55 5.29 5.55 4.88
CA LYS A 55 5.24 6.95 4.43
C LYS A 55 6.05 7.09 3.15
N LEU A 56 5.59 7.95 2.25
CA LEU A 56 6.39 8.35 1.10
C LEU A 56 7.59 9.17 1.56
N GLU A 57 8.76 8.84 1.03
CA GLU A 57 9.95 9.67 1.18
C GLU A 57 9.91 10.85 0.21
N VAL A 58 10.60 11.94 0.54
CA VAL A 58 10.55 13.18 -0.24
C VAL A 58 11.05 12.94 -1.66
N GLY A 59 10.17 13.16 -2.63
CA GLY A 59 10.47 13.00 -4.05
C GLY A 59 10.10 11.63 -4.63
N GLU A 60 9.63 10.69 -3.81
CA GLU A 60 9.08 9.43 -4.30
C GLU A 60 7.71 9.63 -4.96
N SER A 61 7.49 8.93 -6.07
CA SER A 61 6.14 8.61 -6.54
C SER A 61 5.51 7.51 -5.67
N PRO A 62 4.17 7.39 -5.63
CA PRO A 62 3.50 6.30 -4.94
C PRO A 62 3.99 4.90 -5.36
N GLU A 63 4.29 4.71 -6.64
CA GLU A 63 4.82 3.45 -7.18
C GLU A 63 6.24 3.17 -6.69
N GLN A 64 7.09 4.19 -6.59
CA GLN A 64 8.44 4.06 -6.05
C GLN A 64 8.40 3.67 -4.57
N GLY A 65 7.60 4.38 -3.77
CA GLY A 65 7.40 4.03 -2.36
C GLY A 65 6.82 2.63 -2.18
N ALA A 66 5.83 2.25 -2.99
CA ALA A 66 5.28 0.89 -3.00
C ALA A 66 6.35 -0.18 -3.24
N CYS A 67 7.20 -0.01 -4.26
CA CYS A 67 8.26 -0.97 -4.57
C CYS A 67 9.30 -1.07 -3.44
N ARG A 68 9.66 0.06 -2.82
CA ARG A 68 10.58 0.08 -1.67
C ARG A 68 10.00 -0.68 -0.49
N GLU A 69 8.76 -0.38 -0.10
CA GLU A 69 8.09 -1.01 1.04
C GLU A 69 7.92 -2.54 0.84
N VAL A 70 7.60 -2.99 -0.38
CA VAL A 70 7.59 -4.43 -0.70
C VAL A 70 8.97 -5.05 -0.47
N ALA A 71 10.05 -4.40 -0.93
CA ALA A 71 11.40 -4.92 -0.79
C ALA A 71 11.87 -4.94 0.67
N GLU A 72 11.48 -3.96 1.48
CA GLU A 72 11.84 -3.82 2.89
C GLU A 72 11.04 -4.81 3.77
N GLU A 73 9.72 -4.82 3.63
CA GLU A 73 8.83 -5.47 4.61
C GLU A 73 8.37 -6.87 4.21
N LEU A 74 8.35 -7.19 2.91
CA LEU A 74 7.92 -8.51 2.41
C LEU A 74 9.08 -9.44 2.07
N THR A 75 10.30 -9.04 2.43
CA THR A 75 11.47 -9.92 2.45
C THR A 75 11.55 -10.64 3.79
N TYR A 76 11.64 -11.98 3.77
CA TYR A 76 11.79 -12.78 4.98
C TYR A 76 13.13 -12.49 5.65
N THR A 77 13.12 -11.63 6.67
CA THR A 77 14.28 -11.28 7.51
C THR A 77 13.87 -11.36 8.98
N ASP A 78 14.79 -11.77 9.85
CA ASP A 78 14.51 -11.95 11.29
C ASP A 78 14.22 -10.61 12.03
N GLU A 79 14.39 -9.47 11.36
CA GLU A 79 14.39 -8.13 11.97
C GLU A 79 13.04 -7.40 11.89
N HIS A 80 12.11 -7.83 11.02
CA HIS A 80 10.82 -7.16 10.81
C HIS A 80 9.69 -7.91 11.51
N GLY A 81 8.64 -7.17 11.94
CA GLY A 81 7.50 -7.70 12.69
C GLY A 81 6.90 -8.97 12.07
N LYS A 82 6.20 -9.79 12.88
CA LYS A 82 5.72 -11.12 12.45
C LYS A 82 4.94 -11.04 11.13
N LEU A 83 5.55 -11.49 10.04
CA LEU A 83 4.92 -11.66 8.73
C LEU A 83 3.98 -12.86 8.78
N GLY A 84 2.71 -12.66 8.43
CA GLY A 84 1.69 -13.70 8.30
C GLY A 84 1.14 -13.75 6.87
N VAL A 85 0.74 -14.94 6.41
CA VAL A 85 0.18 -15.12 5.06
C VAL A 85 -1.17 -15.83 5.17
N PHE A 86 -2.23 -15.13 4.77
CA PHE A 86 -3.62 -15.56 5.02
C PHE A 86 -4.39 -15.74 3.73
N GLY A 87 -5.23 -16.76 3.64
CA GLY A 87 -6.25 -16.84 2.60
C GLY A 87 -7.26 -15.70 2.74
N TYR A 88 -7.83 -15.27 1.60
CA TYR A 88 -8.85 -14.20 1.61
C TYR A 88 -10.03 -14.47 2.55
N ASP A 89 -10.43 -15.74 2.73
CA ASP A 89 -11.56 -16.12 3.57
C ASP A 89 -11.21 -16.09 5.08
N GLU A 90 -9.93 -16.03 5.44
CA GLU A 90 -9.45 -15.89 6.83
C GLU A 90 -9.41 -14.41 7.28
N VAL A 91 -9.23 -13.48 6.33
CA VAL A 91 -9.08 -12.03 6.58
C VAL A 91 -10.24 -11.41 7.40
N PRO A 92 -11.52 -11.77 7.18
CA PRO A 92 -12.63 -11.24 7.96
C PRO A 92 -12.49 -11.46 9.47
N ASP A 93 -11.82 -12.54 9.89
CA ASP A 93 -11.69 -12.96 11.28
C ASP A 93 -10.43 -12.39 11.97
N LEU A 94 -9.52 -11.77 11.23
CA LEU A 94 -8.30 -11.19 11.78
C LEU A 94 -8.59 -9.98 12.68
N HIS A 95 -7.81 -9.81 13.74
CA HIS A 95 -7.72 -8.54 14.47
C HIS A 95 -7.02 -7.51 13.58
N MET A 96 -7.80 -6.73 12.82
CA MET A 96 -7.36 -5.83 11.76
C MET A 96 -8.41 -4.72 11.57
N PRO A 97 -8.01 -3.48 11.21
CA PRO A 97 -8.95 -2.40 10.93
C PRO A 97 -9.94 -2.77 9.81
N ALA A 98 -11.23 -2.50 10.04
CA ALA A 98 -12.30 -2.79 9.08
C ALA A 98 -12.06 -2.21 7.66
N PRO A 99 -11.50 -0.99 7.49
CA PRO A 99 -11.19 -0.47 6.15
C PRO A 99 -10.18 -1.33 5.38
N TYR A 100 -9.21 -1.93 6.06
CA TYR A 100 -8.23 -2.80 5.40
C TYR A 100 -8.86 -4.12 4.94
N LYS A 101 -9.73 -4.72 5.77
CA LYS A 101 -10.52 -5.89 5.37
C LYS A 101 -11.36 -5.61 4.12
N ALA A 102 -12.02 -4.45 4.08
CA ALA A 102 -12.82 -4.03 2.92
C ALA A 102 -11.97 -3.83 1.65
N THR A 103 -10.78 -3.22 1.78
CA THR A 103 -9.83 -3.06 0.68
C THR A 103 -9.35 -4.40 0.13
N ILE A 104 -8.99 -5.35 1.00
CA ILE A 104 -8.58 -6.71 0.60
C ILE A 104 -9.72 -7.45 -0.12
N ALA A 105 -10.95 -7.37 0.41
CA ALA A 105 -12.12 -7.99 -0.22
C ALA A 105 -12.39 -7.42 -1.62
N ARG A 106 -12.34 -6.09 -1.77
CA ARG A 106 -12.50 -5.43 -3.07
C ARG A 106 -11.40 -5.83 -4.06
N TRP A 107 -10.16 -5.93 -3.59
CA TRP A 107 -9.04 -6.39 -4.42
C TRP A 107 -9.23 -7.83 -4.90
N ARG A 108 -9.68 -8.73 -4.01
CA ARG A 108 -10.01 -10.12 -4.35
C ARG A 108 -10.98 -10.19 -5.52
N ASP A 109 -12.05 -9.41 -5.45
CA ASP A 109 -13.09 -9.41 -6.48
C ASP A 109 -12.55 -8.91 -7.82
N LEU A 110 -11.71 -7.86 -7.81
CA LEU A 110 -11.04 -7.35 -9.00
C LEU A 110 -10.12 -8.39 -9.65
N VAL A 111 -9.22 -9.02 -8.86
CA VAL A 111 -8.29 -10.03 -9.37
C VAL A 111 -9.04 -11.23 -9.95
N ARG A 112 -10.09 -11.70 -9.25
CA ARG A 112 -10.94 -12.82 -9.72
C ARG A 112 -11.74 -12.47 -10.97
N SER A 113 -12.16 -11.22 -11.16
CA SER A 113 -12.80 -10.78 -12.40
C SER A 113 -11.81 -10.71 -13.58
N SER A 114 -10.53 -10.40 -13.33
CA SER A 114 -9.50 -10.35 -14.37
C SER A 114 -8.96 -11.71 -14.81
N THR A 115 -8.96 -12.72 -13.94
CA THR A 115 -8.53 -14.09 -14.30
C THR A 115 -9.54 -14.83 -15.19
N LEU A 116 -10.80 -14.36 -15.26
CA LEU A 116 -11.85 -14.98 -16.07
C LEU A 116 -11.83 -14.58 -17.56
N ASP A 117 -10.90 -13.71 -17.99
CA ASP A 117 -10.80 -13.21 -19.38
C ASP A 117 -9.70 -13.91 -20.22
N VAL A 118 -9.09 -14.98 -19.71
CA VAL A 118 -8.10 -15.76 -20.48
C VAL A 118 -8.79 -16.97 -21.12
N SER A 119 -9.47 -16.76 -22.24
CA SER A 119 -9.88 -17.88 -23.12
C SER A 119 -8.71 -18.26 -24.04
N PRO A 120 -8.46 -19.57 -24.28
CA PRO A 120 -7.40 -20.06 -25.17
C PRO A 120 -7.64 -19.74 -26.65
#